data_AF-A0A3N9TNU4-F1
#
_entry.id   AF-A0A3N9TNU4-F1
#
_cell.length_a   1.000
_cell.length_b   1.000
_cell.length_c   1.000
_cell.angle_alpha   90.00
_cell.angle_beta   90.00
_cell.angle_gamma   90.00
#
_symmetry.space_group_name_H-M   'P 1'
#
loop_
_entity.id
_entity.type
_entity.pdbx_description
1 polymer ?
#
loop_
_entity_poly.entity_id
_entity_poly.type
_entity_poly.pdbx_seq_one_letter_code
_entity_poly.pdbx_strand_id
1 'polypeptide(L)' 'MKKIINEAFVIFGMMFLVLLVASYFTEVGELVHNGRTYLLVLFVAIIVGRYLRLIVKAKKSS' A
#
# COMPACT_ATOMS: atom_id res chain seq x y z
N MET A 1 -12.94 5.91 14.90
CA MET A 1 -11.61 5.36 14.55
C MET A 1 -11.61 4.41 13.36
N LYS A 2 -12.44 3.34 13.31
CA LYS A 2 -12.37 2.32 12.23
C LYS A 2 -12.55 2.88 10.80
N LYS A 3 -13.44 3.85 10.61
CA LYS A 3 -13.69 4.49 9.31
C LYS A 3 -12.47 5.29 8.82
N ILE A 4 -11.90 6.10 9.71
CA ILE A 4 -10.67 6.89 9.48
C ILE A 4 -9.52 5.99 9.05
N ILE A 5 -9.32 4.85 9.73
CA ILE A 5 -8.22 3.96 9.35
C ILE A 5 -8.49 3.32 7.97
N ASN A 6 -9.73 2.98 7.64
CA ASN A 6 -10.05 2.41 6.34
C ASN A 6 -9.85 3.43 5.21
N GLU A 7 -10.27 4.68 5.43
CA GLU A 7 -10.02 5.81 4.51
C GLU A 7 -8.53 6.07 4.35
N ALA A 8 -7.76 6.09 5.44
CA ALA A 8 -6.31 6.22 5.38
C ALA A 8 -5.67 5.10 4.56
N PHE A 9 -6.03 3.83 4.77
CA PHE A 9 -5.50 2.71 3.98
C PHE A 9 -5.77 2.88 2.48
N VAL A 10 -6.94 3.41 2.12
CA VAL A 10 -7.30 3.67 0.72
C VAL A 10 -6.46 4.81 0.14
N ILE A 11 -6.35 5.93 0.86
CA ILE A 11 -5.57 7.10 0.43
C ILE A 11 -4.09 6.76 0.29
N PHE A 12 -3.50 6.12 1.31
CA PHE A 12 -2.11 5.67 1.24
C PHE A 12 -1.90 4.64 0.13
N GLY A 13 -2.80 3.67 -0.01
CA GLY A 13 -2.73 2.69 -1.10
C GLY A 13 -2.73 3.34 -2.49
N MET A 14 -3.62 4.31 -2.74
CA MET A 14 -3.66 5.05 -4.00
C MET A 14 -2.39 5.89 -4.22
N MET A 15 -1.92 6.60 -3.20
CA MET A 15 -0.70 7.41 -3.29
C MET A 15 0.53 6.55 -3.61
N PHE A 16 0.68 5.40 -2.94
CA PHE A 16 1.77 4.46 -3.22
C PHE A 16 1.66 3.88 -4.63
N LEU A 17 0.45 3.56 -5.10
CA LEU A 17 0.24 3.07 -6.46
C LEU A 17 0.65 4.13 -7.50
N VAL A 18 0.26 5.39 -7.31
CA VAL A 18 0.63 6.48 -8.21
C VAL A 18 2.15 6.70 -8.21
N LEU A 19 2.79 6.74 -7.05
CA LEU A 19 4.25 6.87 -6.93
C LEU A 19 4.98 5.70 -7.59
N LEU A 20 4.46 4.48 -7.41
CA LEU A 20 5.03 3.30 -8.05
C LEU A 20 4.95 3.43 -9.57
N VAL A 21 3.77 3.70 -10.12
CA VAL A 21 3.58 3.86 -11.57
C VAL A 21 4.47 4.99 -12.10
N ALA A 22 4.43 6.17 -11.48
CA ALA A 22 5.25 7.31 -11.87
C ALA A 22 6.74 6.99 -11.85
N SER A 23 7.21 6.24 -10.84
CA SER A 23 8.62 5.85 -10.73
C SER A 23 9.11 5.01 -11.90
N TYR A 24 8.24 4.28 -12.60
CA TYR A 24 8.59 3.51 -13.81
C TYR A 24 8.77 4.38 -15.05
N PHE A 25 8.10 5.54 -15.13
CA PHE A 25 8.19 6.47 -16.25
C PHE A 25 9.33 7.48 -16.10
N THR A 26 9.82 7.69 -14.89
CA THR A 26 10.98 8.55 -14.63
C THR A 26 12.28 7.76 -14.75
N GLU A 27 13.07 8.05 -15.78
CA GLU A 27 14.48 7.64 -15.91
C GLU A 27 15.35 8.47 -14.97
N VAL A 28 15.34 8.12 -13.69
CA VAL A 28 16.25 8.71 -12.69
C VAL A 28 17.07 7.55 -12.12
N GLY A 29 18.39 7.73 -11.98
CA GLY A 29 19.38 6.67 -11.75
C GLY A 29 19.12 5.74 -10.55
N GLU A 30 20.07 4.82 -10.28
CA GLU A 30 19.98 3.68 -9.33
C GLU A 30 19.16 3.89 -8.04
N LEU A 31 19.14 5.10 -7.47
CA LEU A 31 18.29 5.49 -6.33
C LEU A 31 16.78 5.24 -6.56
N VAL A 32 16.24 5.56 -7.73
CA VAL A 32 14.82 5.32 -8.05
C VAL A 32 14.56 3.84 -8.32
N HIS A 33 15.54 3.13 -8.88
CA HIS A 33 15.45 1.68 -9.06
C HIS A 33 15.32 0.94 -7.72
N ASN A 34 16.13 1.30 -6.73
CA ASN A 34 16.01 0.77 -5.37
C ASN A 34 14.72 1.27 -4.68
N GLY A 35 14.34 2.53 -4.90
CA GLY A 35 13.09 3.12 -4.40
C GLY A 35 11.84 2.37 -4.86
N ARG A 36 11.81 1.86 -6.10
CA ARG A 36 10.70 1.04 -6.63
C ARG A 36 10.46 -0.20 -5.78
N THR A 37 11.52 -0.91 -5.39
CA THR A 37 11.41 -2.10 -4.55
C THR A 37 10.81 -1.77 -3.19
N TYR A 38 11.22 -0.68 -2.56
CA TYR A 38 10.63 -0.22 -1.30
C TYR A 38 9.15 0.15 -1.46
N LEU A 39 8.79 0.87 -2.53
CA LEU A 39 7.40 1.21 -2.83
C LEU A 39 6.54 -0.04 -3.05
N LEU A 40 7.06 -1.05 -3.75
CA LEU A 40 6.40 -2.33 -3.97
C LEU A 40 6.16 -3.09 -2.67
N VAL A 41 7.21 -3.21 -1.83
CA VAL A 41 7.11 -3.89 -0.53
C VAL A 41 6.10 -3.19 0.37
N LEU A 42 6.12 -1.85 0.44
CA LEU A 42 5.15 -1.08 1.22
C LEU A 42 3.73 -1.24 0.70
N PHE A 43 3.55 -1.22 -0.63
CA PHE A 43 2.24 -1.44 -1.25
C PHE A 43 1.66 -2.82 -0.91
N VAL A 44 2.47 -3.88 -1.01
CA VAL A 44 2.06 -5.24 -0.62
C VAL A 44 1.73 -5.30 0.87
N ALA A 45 2.53 -4.68 1.74
CA ALA A 45 2.26 -4.62 3.18
C ALA A 45 0.92 -3.93 3.51
N ILE A 46 0.57 -2.85 2.80
CA ILE A 46 -0.71 -2.16 2.94
C ILE A 46 -1.88 -3.09 2.54
N ILE A 47 -1.76 -3.83 1.42
CA ILE A 47 -2.79 -4.78 0.97
C ILE A 47 -2.95 -5.92 1.99
N VAL A 48 -1.85 -6.54 2.40
CA VAL A 48 -1.85 -7.64 3.37
C VAL A 48 -2.43 -7.19 4.69
N GLY A 49 -2.03 -6.01 5.20
CA GLY A 49 -2.57 -5.44 6.43
C GLY A 49 -4.08 -5.20 6.36
N ARG A 50 -4.60 -4.78 5.20
CA ARG A 50 -6.06 -4.65 4.97
C ARG A 50 -6.75 -6.01 4.97
N TYR A 51 -6.19 -7.00 4.28
CA TYR A 51 -6.74 -8.36 4.23
C TYR A 51 -6.78 -9.04 5.59
N LEU A 52 -5.69 -9.02 6.35
CA LEU A 52 -5.64 -9.56 7.71
C LEU A 52 -6.71 -8.94 8.60
N ARG A 53 -6.92 -7.63 8.48
CA ARG A 53 -7.95 -6.93 9.24
C ARG A 53 -9.37 -7.37 8.85
N LEU A 54 -9.61 -7.64 7.57
CA LEU A 54 -10.89 -8.20 7.09
C LEU A 54 -11.11 -9.62 7.60
N ILE A 55 -10.08 -10.47 7.58
CA ILE A 55 -10.13 -11.85 8.08
C ILE A 55 -10.42 -11.86 9.59
N VAL A 56 -9.72 -11.05 10.37
CA VAL A 56 -9.96 -10.91 11.82
C VAL A 56 -11.39 -10.42 12.09
N LYS A 57 -11.91 -9.51 11.27
CA LYS A 57 -13.30 -9.04 11.37
C LYS A 57 -14.30 -10.17 11.08
N ALA A 58 -14.09 -10.95 10.02
CA ALA A 58 -14.95 -12.07 9.68
C ALA A 58 -14.97 -13.12 10.80
N LYS A 59 -13.80 -13.45 11.37
CA LYS A 59 -13.69 -14.40 12.48
C LYS A 59 -14.34 -13.93 13.78
N LYS A 60 -14.40 -12.61 14.02
CA LYS A 60 -15.05 -12.02 15.21
C LYS A 60 -16.58 -11.94 15.08
N SER A 61 -17.11 -12.10 13.87
CA SER A 61 -18.55 -12.02 13.58
C SER A 61 -19.23 -13.39 13.43
N SER A 62 -18.45 -14.48 13.55
CA SER A 62 -18.90 -15.87 13.60
C SER A 62 -18.79 -16.40 15.02
#